data_AF-A0A8S8Z5V1-F1
#
_entry.id   AF-A0A8S8Z5V1-F1
#
_cell.length_a   1.000
_cell.length_b   1.000
_cell.length_c   1.000
_cell.angle_alpha   90.00
_cell.angle_beta   90.00
_cell.angle_gamma   90.00
#
_symmetry.space_group_name_H-M   'P 1'
#
loop_
_entity.id
_entity.type
_entity.pdbx_description
1 polymer ?
#
loop_
_entity_poly.entity_id
_entity_poly.type
_entity_poly.pdbx_seq_one_letter_code
_entity_poly.pdbx_strand_id
1 'polypeptide(L)'
;MGFFDFLIPKPPPIEELVRDRWGPTGDGTFFDAHLGREGFFEHQNVAWRVGTSWFESWFQGIEHRLGLSLGRRLAHAAAESYEYQASNPASAGILGIRKFSSKIPSGREISSWSSTILEWQTQGLGRFKMLDDSEEIRIIVERPASGPICSGIIASAWEKSTGKRHRFRWSENKGGGLLVTLAQDDTEIPSPKPTNPNWNWKHTDMLGDSDIDELWKDFRMDSPGDWSIRGERKMFLHRDLFLRFEDYCIPYVDDIKEGEARTTLGRR
;
A
#
# COMPACT_ATOMS: atom_id res chain seq x y z
N MET A 1 33.02 5.89 -24.68
CA MET A 1 31.78 6.54 -24.19
C MET A 1 31.02 7.03 -25.41
N GLY A 2 29.79 6.57 -25.60
CA GLY A 2 29.07 6.71 -26.88
C GLY A 2 28.39 8.06 -27.03
N PHE A 3 28.46 8.62 -28.24
CA PHE A 3 27.92 9.93 -28.66
C PHE A 3 26.37 10.07 -28.57
N PHE A 4 25.67 9.09 -27.99
CA PHE A 4 24.20 9.02 -27.94
C PHE A 4 23.61 9.03 -26.52
N ASP A 5 24.43 9.08 -25.47
CA ASP A 5 23.95 9.13 -24.07
C ASP A 5 23.18 10.44 -23.72
N PHE A 6 23.19 11.45 -24.60
CA PHE A 6 22.47 12.71 -24.44
C PHE A 6 20.99 12.67 -24.89
N LEU A 7 20.57 11.64 -25.64
CA LEU A 7 19.20 11.57 -26.19
C LEU A 7 18.22 10.81 -25.29
N ILE A 8 18.68 10.25 -24.17
CA ILE A 8 17.82 9.60 -23.19
C ILE A 8 17.38 10.69 -22.19
N PRO A 9 16.10 11.08 -22.17
CA PRO A 9 15.60 12.01 -21.16
C PRO A 9 15.92 11.43 -19.78
N LYS A 10 16.53 12.24 -18.90
CA LYS A 10 16.67 11.84 -17.50
C LYS A 10 15.26 11.53 -16.94
N PRO A 11 15.10 10.47 -16.15
CA PRO A 11 13.82 10.23 -15.48
C PRO A 11 13.48 11.47 -14.62
N PRO A 12 12.20 11.88 -14.57
CA PRO A 12 11.79 13.03 -13.77
C PRO A 12 12.13 12.77 -12.29
N PRO A 13 12.40 13.84 -11.52
CA PRO A 13 12.58 13.73 -10.07
C PRO A 13 11.40 13.01 -9.42
N ILE A 14 11.67 12.23 -8.37
CA ILE A 14 10.61 11.48 -7.68
C ILE A 14 9.51 12.38 -7.10
N GLU A 15 9.82 13.64 -6.81
CA GLU A 15 8.84 14.65 -6.42
C GLU A 15 7.77 14.90 -7.49
N GLU A 16 8.19 15.10 -8.75
CA GLU A 16 7.26 15.25 -9.87
C GLU A 16 6.42 13.99 -10.05
N LEU A 17 7.04 12.81 -9.87
CA LEU A 17 6.34 11.53 -9.95
C LEU A 17 5.28 11.32 -8.86
N VAL A 18 5.47 11.86 -7.65
CA VAL A 18 4.42 11.84 -6.63
C VAL A 18 3.22 12.69 -7.09
N ARG A 19 3.47 13.92 -7.57
CA ARG A 19 2.39 14.84 -7.97
C ARG A 19 1.65 14.35 -9.20
N ASP A 20 2.36 13.80 -10.19
CA ASP A 20 1.78 13.28 -11.43
C ASP A 20 0.95 12.01 -11.21
N ARG A 21 1.31 11.18 -10.22
CA ARG A 21 0.60 9.94 -9.91
C ARG A 21 -0.75 10.19 -9.24
N TRP A 22 -0.82 11.14 -8.31
CA TRP A 22 -1.96 11.27 -7.40
C TRP A 22 -2.85 12.45 -7.76
N GLY A 23 -3.95 12.16 -8.46
CA GLY A 23 -4.91 13.18 -8.85
C GLY A 23 -6.01 13.36 -7.80
N PRO A 24 -6.15 14.53 -7.16
CA PRO A 24 -7.13 14.73 -6.10
C PRO A 24 -8.56 14.89 -6.64
N THR A 25 -9.52 14.47 -5.83
CA THR A 25 -10.96 14.53 -6.11
C THR A 25 -11.67 15.53 -5.20
N GLY A 26 -12.87 15.97 -5.60
CA GLY A 26 -13.70 16.90 -4.84
C GLY A 26 -14.14 16.42 -3.45
N ASP A 27 -14.07 15.12 -3.17
CA ASP A 27 -14.42 14.51 -1.88
C ASP A 27 -13.22 14.33 -0.93
N GLY A 28 -12.04 14.82 -1.32
CA GLY A 28 -10.81 14.74 -0.52
C GLY A 28 -10.06 13.41 -0.64
N THR A 29 -10.49 12.51 -1.53
CA THR A 29 -9.73 11.33 -1.91
C THR A 29 -8.79 11.63 -3.09
N PHE A 30 -8.04 10.62 -3.53
CA PHE A 30 -7.11 10.73 -4.65
C PHE A 30 -7.26 9.53 -5.57
N PHE A 31 -7.21 9.76 -6.87
CA PHE A 31 -7.07 8.71 -7.87
C PHE A 31 -5.60 8.42 -8.15
N ASP A 32 -5.28 7.13 -8.21
CA ASP A 32 -3.97 6.63 -8.65
C ASP A 32 -3.93 6.53 -10.18
N ALA A 33 -3.29 7.49 -10.83
CA ALA A 33 -3.17 7.53 -12.28
C ALA A 33 -2.40 6.32 -12.86
N HIS A 34 -1.58 5.64 -12.04
CA HIS A 34 -0.86 4.44 -12.50
C HIS A 34 -1.76 3.22 -12.66
N LEU A 35 -2.94 3.20 -12.03
CA LEU A 35 -3.89 2.09 -12.12
C LEU A 35 -4.95 2.29 -13.24
N GLY A 36 -4.82 3.36 -14.03
CA GLY A 36 -5.73 3.70 -15.13
C GLY A 36 -7.00 4.45 -14.70
N ARG A 37 -7.66 5.14 -15.64
CA ARG A 37 -8.88 5.92 -15.40
C ARG A 37 -10.18 5.22 -15.82
N GLU A 38 -10.12 4.18 -16.65
CA GLU A 38 -11.32 3.71 -17.36
C GLU A 38 -11.56 2.21 -17.16
N GLY A 39 -12.65 1.87 -16.46
CA GLY A 39 -13.13 0.50 -16.35
C GLY A 39 -14.10 0.23 -15.19
N PHE A 40 -14.62 -0.99 -15.14
CA PHE A 40 -15.58 -1.51 -14.14
C PHE A 40 -15.09 -1.47 -12.68
N PHE A 41 -13.82 -1.12 -12.43
CA PHE A 41 -13.18 -1.15 -11.11
C PHE A 41 -12.57 0.20 -10.72
N GLU A 42 -13.08 1.30 -11.27
CA GLU A 42 -12.61 2.66 -10.97
C GLU A 42 -12.56 2.95 -9.45
N HIS A 43 -13.43 2.33 -8.67
CA HIS A 43 -13.42 2.47 -7.23
C HIS A 43 -12.14 1.92 -6.56
N GLN A 44 -11.44 0.98 -7.19
CA GLN A 44 -10.23 0.37 -6.64
C GLN A 44 -8.99 1.26 -6.83
N ASN A 45 -9.09 2.29 -7.68
CA ASN A 45 -8.01 3.24 -7.95
C ASN A 45 -8.03 4.45 -7.01
N VAL A 46 -8.96 4.47 -6.05
CA VAL A 46 -9.07 5.53 -5.05
C VAL A 46 -8.16 5.24 -3.86
N ALA A 47 -7.49 6.28 -3.37
CA ALA A 47 -6.60 6.24 -2.23
C ALA A 47 -6.85 7.41 -1.28
N TRP A 48 -6.49 7.18 -0.03
CA TRP A 48 -6.48 8.17 1.03
C TRP A 48 -5.07 8.68 1.27
N ARG A 49 -4.88 10.01 1.14
CA ARG A 49 -3.66 10.70 1.59
C ARG A 49 -3.76 10.96 3.09
N VAL A 50 -2.93 10.30 3.88
CA VAL A 50 -2.99 10.36 5.34
C VAL A 50 -1.63 10.68 5.94
N GLY A 51 -1.61 11.36 7.09
CA GLY A 51 -0.40 11.47 7.90
C GLY A 51 -0.06 10.16 8.60
N THR A 52 1.20 9.74 8.59
CA THR A 52 1.58 8.45 9.17
C THR A 52 1.26 8.38 10.66
N SER A 53 1.54 9.44 11.42
CA SER A 53 1.22 9.53 12.85
C SER A 53 -0.29 9.55 13.13
N TRP A 54 -1.06 10.20 12.24
CA TRP A 54 -2.52 10.23 12.35
C TRP A 54 -3.13 8.85 12.10
N PHE A 55 -2.65 8.15 11.07
CA PHE A 55 -3.08 6.79 10.76
C PHE A 55 -2.83 5.84 11.94
N GLU A 56 -1.62 5.85 12.51
CA GLU A 56 -1.30 4.99 13.66
C GLU A 56 -2.19 5.28 14.87
N SER A 57 -2.45 6.56 15.15
CA SER A 57 -3.36 6.98 16.24
C SER A 57 -4.80 6.52 15.99
N TRP A 58 -5.28 6.66 14.75
CA TRP A 58 -6.59 6.20 14.33
C TRP A 58 -6.72 4.67 14.45
N PHE A 59 -5.72 3.93 13.98
CA PHE A 59 -5.68 2.47 13.99
C PHE A 59 -5.64 1.92 15.43
N GLN A 60 -4.77 2.46 16.28
CA GLN A 60 -4.73 2.12 17.71
C GLN A 60 -6.06 2.42 18.40
N GLY A 61 -6.74 3.51 18.02
CA GLY A 61 -8.08 3.82 18.53
C GLY A 61 -9.13 2.78 18.14
N ILE A 62 -9.02 2.14 16.97
CA ILE A 62 -9.89 1.03 16.56
C ILE A 62 -9.57 -0.21 17.40
N GLU A 63 -8.29 -0.59 17.50
CA GLU A 63 -7.86 -1.74 18.30
C GLU A 63 -8.31 -1.61 19.76
N HIS A 64 -8.15 -0.42 20.34
CA HIS A 64 -8.55 -0.14 21.72
C HIS A 64 -10.06 -0.27 21.94
N ARG A 65 -10.88 0.27 21.03
CA ARG A 65 -12.35 0.18 21.13
C ARG A 65 -12.89 -1.24 20.95
N LEU A 66 -12.22 -2.04 20.12
CA LEU A 66 -12.62 -3.42 19.87
C LEU A 66 -11.98 -4.40 20.87
N GLY A 67 -10.97 -3.98 21.63
CA GLY A 67 -10.21 -4.88 22.51
C GLY A 67 -9.45 -5.98 21.74
N LEU A 68 -9.18 -5.75 20.45
CA LEU A 68 -8.55 -6.72 19.55
C LEU A 68 -7.26 -6.17 18.97
N SER A 69 -6.23 -7.01 18.88
CA SER A 69 -5.08 -6.73 18.03
C SER A 69 -5.44 -7.08 16.57
N LEU A 70 -5.41 -6.07 15.71
CA LEU A 70 -5.81 -6.12 14.31
C LEU A 70 -4.60 -6.04 13.36
N GLY A 71 -3.39 -5.77 13.87
CA GLY A 71 -2.18 -5.63 13.05
C GLY A 71 -1.95 -6.80 12.06
N ARG A 72 -2.16 -8.06 12.45
CA ARG A 72 -2.06 -9.20 11.51
C ARG A 72 -3.10 -9.14 10.39
N ARG A 73 -4.34 -8.76 10.71
CA ARG A 73 -5.41 -8.62 9.72
C ARG A 73 -5.09 -7.49 8.74
N LEU A 74 -4.57 -6.36 9.24
CA LEU A 74 -4.11 -5.26 8.41
C LEU A 74 -2.97 -5.68 7.49
N ALA A 75 -2.01 -6.46 7.99
CA ALA A 75 -0.90 -6.95 7.18
C ALA A 75 -1.37 -7.91 6.07
N HIS A 76 -2.28 -8.84 6.37
CA HIS A 76 -2.85 -9.72 5.36
C HIS A 76 -3.71 -8.95 4.34
N ALA A 77 -4.49 -7.96 4.77
CA ALA A 77 -5.25 -7.10 3.87
C ALA A 77 -4.34 -6.33 2.92
N ALA A 78 -3.22 -5.80 3.42
CA ALA A 78 -2.21 -5.13 2.61
C ALA A 78 -1.53 -6.08 1.63
N ALA A 79 -1.21 -7.31 2.04
CA ALA A 79 -0.63 -8.34 1.18
C ALA A 79 -1.57 -8.71 0.02
N GLU A 80 -2.85 -8.95 0.33
CA GLU A 80 -3.86 -9.33 -0.65
C GLU A 80 -4.19 -8.16 -1.60
N SER A 81 -4.23 -6.93 -1.08
CA SER A 81 -4.45 -5.73 -1.88
C SER A 81 -3.34 -5.52 -2.91
N TYR A 82 -2.08 -5.63 -2.46
CA TYR A 82 -0.94 -5.58 -3.38
C TYR A 82 -0.96 -6.73 -4.39
N GLU A 83 -1.29 -7.95 -3.94
CA GLU A 83 -1.35 -9.12 -4.80
C GLU A 83 -2.34 -8.90 -5.95
N TYR A 84 -3.49 -8.30 -5.63
CA TYR A 84 -4.52 -7.97 -6.60
C TYR A 84 -4.05 -6.90 -7.59
N GLN A 85 -3.49 -5.79 -7.09
CA GLN A 85 -2.98 -4.69 -7.92
C GLN A 85 -1.88 -5.15 -8.89
N ALA A 86 -0.94 -5.96 -8.41
CA ALA A 86 0.16 -6.51 -9.21
C ALA A 86 -0.31 -7.56 -10.23
N SER A 87 -1.46 -8.21 -10.00
CA SER A 87 -2.01 -9.23 -10.90
C SER A 87 -3.04 -8.67 -11.89
N ASN A 88 -3.52 -7.44 -11.68
CA ASN A 88 -4.60 -6.88 -12.48
C ASN A 88 -4.05 -6.27 -13.79
N PRO A 89 -4.40 -6.78 -14.98
CA PRO A 89 -3.89 -6.25 -16.26
C PRO A 89 -4.25 -4.78 -16.52
N ALA A 90 -5.21 -4.19 -15.81
CA ALA A 90 -5.47 -2.75 -15.86
C ALA A 90 -4.30 -1.89 -15.33
N SER A 91 -3.50 -2.42 -14.38
CA SER A 91 -2.28 -1.78 -13.89
C SER A 91 -1.12 -1.89 -14.89
N ALA A 92 -1.25 -2.70 -15.95
CA ALA A 92 -0.24 -2.87 -17.00
C ALA A 92 -0.30 -1.78 -18.10
N GLY A 93 -1.11 -0.73 -17.91
CA GLY A 93 -1.20 0.42 -18.81
C GLY A 93 -2.30 0.26 -19.85
N ILE A 94 -3.48 0.79 -19.54
CA ILE A 94 -4.53 1.04 -20.53
C ILE A 94 -4.48 2.53 -20.90
N LEU A 95 -4.34 2.78 -22.22
CA LEU A 95 -4.25 4.06 -22.94
C LEU A 95 -2.97 4.92 -22.74
N GLY A 96 -2.00 4.72 -23.65
CA GLY A 96 -1.26 5.82 -24.28
C GLY A 96 -0.10 6.47 -23.51
N ILE A 97 -0.06 6.41 -22.18
CA ILE A 97 1.08 6.93 -21.40
C ILE A 97 2.12 5.82 -21.23
N ARG A 98 2.92 5.61 -22.28
CA ARG A 98 4.06 4.66 -22.38
C ARG A 98 5.17 4.83 -21.32
N LYS A 99 5.03 5.67 -20.30
CA LYS A 99 6.14 6.03 -19.40
C LYS A 99 6.36 5.04 -18.24
N PHE A 100 5.36 4.27 -17.83
CA PHE A 100 5.51 3.31 -16.72
C PHE A 100 4.77 2.01 -17.04
N SER A 101 5.42 1.06 -17.72
CA SER A 101 4.90 -0.32 -17.70
C SER A 101 5.11 -0.85 -16.28
N SER A 102 4.04 -1.18 -15.54
CA SER A 102 4.19 -1.89 -14.27
C SER A 102 4.80 -3.27 -14.57
N LYS A 103 6.12 -3.35 -14.44
CA LYS A 103 6.81 -4.63 -14.46
C LYS A 103 6.57 -5.24 -13.10
N ILE A 104 5.83 -6.35 -13.09
CA ILE A 104 5.74 -7.26 -11.95
C ILE A 104 7.18 -7.52 -11.47
N PRO A 105 7.47 -7.39 -10.15
CA PRO A 105 8.80 -7.67 -9.64
C PRO A 105 9.18 -9.10 -10.03
N SER A 106 10.42 -9.31 -10.45
CA SER A 106 10.88 -10.63 -10.88
C SER A 106 12.26 -10.92 -10.32
N GLY A 107 12.48 -12.19 -9.98
CA GLY A 107 13.73 -12.64 -9.38
C GLY A 107 13.91 -12.18 -7.93
N ARG A 108 14.98 -12.67 -7.31
CA ARG A 108 15.29 -12.47 -5.88
C ARG A 108 16.05 -11.18 -5.59
N GLU A 109 16.56 -10.51 -6.63
CA GLU A 109 17.35 -9.30 -6.49
C GLU A 109 16.42 -8.07 -6.36
N ILE A 110 16.24 -7.57 -5.14
CA ILE A 110 15.34 -6.43 -4.86
C ILE A 110 15.73 -5.16 -5.64
N SER A 111 17.02 -4.91 -5.90
CA SER A 111 17.48 -3.76 -6.70
C SER A 111 16.91 -3.75 -8.12
N SER A 112 16.52 -4.91 -8.65
CA SER A 112 15.91 -5.02 -9.98
C SER A 112 14.43 -4.62 -10.01
N TRP A 113 13.77 -4.51 -8.84
CA TRP A 113 12.35 -4.21 -8.69
C TRP A 113 12.03 -2.71 -8.83
N SER A 114 12.62 -2.05 -9.84
CA SER A 114 12.56 -0.61 -10.05
C SER A 114 11.13 -0.02 -10.03
N SER A 115 10.17 -0.69 -10.68
CA SER A 115 8.75 -0.26 -10.69
C SER A 115 8.12 -0.35 -9.31
N THR A 116 8.29 -1.47 -8.60
CA THR A 116 7.80 -1.66 -7.23
C THR A 116 8.42 -0.66 -6.26
N ILE A 117 9.73 -0.39 -6.40
CA ILE A 117 10.43 0.61 -5.58
C ILE A 117 9.83 2.00 -5.83
N LEU A 118 9.56 2.36 -7.09
CA LEU A 118 8.97 3.64 -7.42
C LEU A 118 7.54 3.78 -6.88
N GLU A 119 6.72 2.76 -7.03
CA GLU A 119 5.34 2.72 -6.51
C GLU A 119 5.33 2.86 -4.97
N TRP A 120 6.20 2.11 -4.30
CA TRP A 120 6.40 2.15 -2.85
C TRP A 120 6.81 3.55 -2.37
N GLN A 121 7.78 4.15 -3.07
CA GLN A 121 8.30 5.45 -2.67
C GLN A 121 7.31 6.58 -2.95
N THR A 122 6.57 6.52 -4.06
CA THR A 122 5.54 7.52 -4.37
C THR A 122 4.29 7.39 -3.47
N GLN A 123 4.07 6.22 -2.85
CA GLN A 123 3.11 6.04 -1.77
C GLN A 123 3.60 6.56 -0.40
N GLY A 124 4.89 6.85 -0.22
CA GLY A 124 5.43 7.32 1.06
C GLY A 124 5.73 6.21 2.08
N LEU A 125 5.92 4.96 1.63
CA LEU A 125 6.08 3.79 2.51
C LEU A 125 7.51 3.59 3.06
N GLY A 126 8.44 4.50 2.78
CA GLY A 126 9.84 4.42 3.20
C GLY A 126 10.75 3.81 2.12
N ARG A 127 11.81 3.12 2.53
CA ARG A 127 12.72 2.41 1.61
C ARG A 127 12.95 1.00 2.10
N PHE A 128 13.02 0.04 1.20
CA PHE A 128 13.32 -1.34 1.58
C PHE A 128 14.55 -1.88 0.85
N LYS A 129 15.25 -2.81 1.49
CA LYS A 129 16.41 -3.51 0.93
C LYS A 129 16.54 -4.92 1.50
N MET A 130 17.18 -5.80 0.74
CA MET A 130 17.52 -7.14 1.21
C MET A 130 18.61 -7.07 2.28
N LEU A 131 18.46 -7.82 3.37
CA LEU A 131 19.51 -8.06 4.35
C LEU A 131 20.11 -9.45 4.21
N ASP A 132 19.27 -10.46 4.03
CA ASP A 132 19.67 -11.87 3.99
C ASP A 132 18.71 -12.64 3.09
N ASP A 133 19.24 -13.58 2.30
CA ASP A 133 18.51 -14.41 1.36
C ASP A 133 18.88 -15.90 1.52
N SER A 134 19.31 -16.29 2.72
CA SER A 134 19.76 -17.65 3.05
C SER A 134 18.61 -18.60 3.43
N GLU A 135 18.51 -19.02 4.70
CA GLU A 135 17.46 -19.94 5.18
C GLU A 135 16.10 -19.25 5.34
N GLU A 136 16.13 -18.05 5.93
CA GLU A 136 14.99 -17.14 6.00
C GLU A 136 15.33 -15.86 5.24
N ILE A 137 14.41 -15.40 4.41
CA ILE A 137 14.59 -14.14 3.70
C ILE A 137 14.33 -13.01 4.69
N ARG A 138 15.24 -12.04 4.76
CA ARG A 138 15.15 -10.89 5.66
C ARG A 138 15.25 -9.61 4.87
N ILE A 139 14.18 -8.82 4.90
CA ILE A 139 14.07 -7.54 4.22
C ILE A 139 13.90 -6.47 5.29
N ILE A 140 14.71 -5.41 5.22
CA ILE A 140 14.57 -4.26 6.11
C ILE A 140 13.85 -3.13 5.39
N VAL A 141 12.92 -2.49 6.09
CA VAL A 141 12.30 -1.21 5.71
C VAL A 141 12.84 -0.12 6.62
N GLU A 142 13.53 0.83 6.00
CA GLU A 142 13.96 2.07 6.64
C GLU A 142 12.82 3.08 6.60
N ARG A 143 12.53 3.67 7.77
CA ARG A 143 11.41 4.62 7.95
C ARG A 143 10.11 4.04 7.39
N PRO A 144 9.61 2.90 7.91
CA PRO A 144 8.32 2.35 7.49
C PRO A 144 7.21 3.37 7.76
N ALA A 145 6.19 3.43 6.90
CA ALA A 145 5.02 4.26 7.16
C ALA A 145 4.05 3.61 8.16
N SER A 146 3.96 2.28 8.12
CA SER A 146 3.24 1.44 9.09
C SER A 146 3.79 0.02 9.04
N GLY A 147 4.05 -0.59 10.21
CA GLY A 147 4.64 -1.92 10.31
C GLY A 147 3.83 -3.01 9.59
N PRO A 148 2.54 -3.19 9.94
CA PRO A 148 1.64 -4.14 9.27
C PRO A 148 1.57 -3.96 7.75
N ILE A 149 1.31 -2.73 7.28
CA ILE A 149 1.10 -2.44 5.85
C ILE A 149 2.39 -2.73 5.07
N CYS A 150 3.53 -2.21 5.54
CA CYS A 150 4.81 -2.44 4.89
C CYS A 150 5.17 -3.94 4.84
N SER A 151 4.92 -4.68 5.91
CA SER A 151 5.21 -6.12 5.96
C SER A 151 4.38 -6.93 4.98
N GLY A 152 3.07 -6.64 4.87
CA GLY A 152 2.16 -7.32 3.96
C GLY A 152 2.52 -7.09 2.50
N ILE A 153 2.75 -5.82 2.13
CA ILE A 153 3.13 -5.45 0.75
C ILE A 153 4.45 -6.11 0.36
N ILE A 154 5.48 -6.08 1.22
CA ILE A 154 6.78 -6.70 0.93
C ILE A 154 6.67 -8.21 0.77
N ALA A 155 5.93 -8.87 1.66
CA ALA A 155 5.71 -10.31 1.54
C ALA A 155 5.05 -10.64 0.20
N SER A 156 3.98 -9.94 -0.16
CA SER A 156 3.27 -10.15 -1.43
C SER A 156 4.14 -9.85 -2.66
N ALA A 157 4.94 -8.78 -2.63
CA ALA A 157 5.89 -8.46 -3.70
C ALA A 157 6.95 -9.57 -3.86
N TRP A 158 7.48 -10.10 -2.76
CA TRP A 158 8.42 -11.21 -2.78
C TRP A 158 7.78 -12.48 -3.35
N GLU A 159 6.59 -12.86 -2.89
CA GLU A 159 5.87 -14.02 -3.41
C GLU A 159 5.61 -13.91 -4.91
N LYS A 160 5.21 -12.73 -5.40
CA LYS A 160 5.04 -12.48 -6.84
C LYS A 160 6.35 -12.60 -7.61
N SER A 161 7.45 -12.14 -7.03
CA SER A 161 8.76 -12.19 -7.67
C SER A 161 9.35 -13.59 -7.81
N THR A 162 9.08 -14.47 -6.83
CA THR A 162 9.64 -15.82 -6.79
C THR A 162 8.65 -16.91 -7.20
N GLY A 163 7.36 -16.61 -7.26
CA GLY A 163 6.29 -17.57 -7.51
C GLY A 163 6.11 -18.59 -6.39
N LYS A 164 6.56 -18.28 -5.16
CA LYS A 164 6.52 -19.16 -4.00
C LYS A 164 5.85 -18.46 -2.84
N ARG A 165 5.02 -19.18 -2.08
CA ARG A 165 4.34 -18.65 -0.90
C ARG A 165 5.29 -18.64 0.31
N HIS A 166 5.09 -17.66 1.18
CA HIS A 166 5.89 -17.47 2.37
C HIS A 166 5.04 -17.02 3.55
N ARG A 167 5.29 -17.61 4.71
CA ARG A 167 4.82 -17.05 5.97
C ARG A 167 5.71 -15.88 6.35
N PHE A 168 5.10 -14.73 6.59
CA PHE A 168 5.83 -13.53 6.98
C PHE A 168 5.62 -13.19 8.46
N ARG A 169 6.67 -12.64 9.07
CA ARG A 169 6.66 -12.04 10.41
C ARG A 169 7.39 -10.70 10.31
N TRP A 170 7.05 -9.76 11.18
CA TRP A 170 7.78 -8.51 11.27
C TRP A 170 8.13 -8.16 12.71
N SER A 171 9.20 -7.39 12.86
CA SER A 171 9.63 -6.82 14.13
C SER A 171 10.17 -5.41 13.90
N GLU A 172 9.84 -4.51 14.82
CA GLU A 172 10.38 -3.14 14.79
C GLU A 172 11.66 -3.09 15.60
N ASN A 173 12.68 -2.43 15.05
CA ASN A 173 13.95 -2.22 15.74
C ASN A 173 13.93 -0.89 16.50
N LYS A 174 14.82 -0.75 17.49
CA LYS A 174 14.94 0.48 18.30
C LYS A 174 15.34 1.72 17.48
N GLY A 175 15.85 1.53 16.25
CA GLY A 175 16.24 2.59 15.33
C GLY A 175 15.12 3.04 14.38
N GLY A 176 13.88 2.58 14.58
CA GLY A 176 12.74 2.95 13.74
C GLY A 176 12.71 2.29 12.36
N GLY A 177 13.42 1.17 12.18
CA GLY A 177 13.33 0.30 11.01
C GLY A 177 12.47 -0.95 11.28
N LEU A 178 11.86 -1.48 10.23
CA LEU A 178 11.06 -2.70 10.26
C LEU A 178 11.85 -3.84 9.64
N LEU A 179 12.03 -4.95 10.37
CA LEU A 179 12.56 -6.20 9.83
C LEU A 179 11.40 -7.11 9.44
N VAL A 180 11.30 -7.46 8.16
CA VAL A 180 10.34 -8.43 7.62
C VAL A 180 11.09 -9.73 7.35
N THR A 181 10.66 -10.81 7.98
CA THR A 181 11.23 -12.16 7.82
C THR A 181 10.22 -13.03 7.09
N LEU A 182 10.65 -13.68 6.01
CA LEU A 182 9.84 -14.58 5.19
C LEU A 182 10.43 -16.00 5.28
N ALA A 183 9.59 -16.96 5.64
CA ALA A 183 9.89 -18.38 5.60
C ALA A 183 9.02 -19.04 4.55
N GLN A 184 9.59 -19.85 3.65
CA GLN A 184 8.81 -20.54 2.61
C GLN A 184 7.71 -21.38 3.27
N ASP A 185 6.50 -21.29 2.73
CA ASP A 185 5.33 -22.03 3.17
C ASP A 185 4.66 -22.61 1.93
N ASP A 186 4.36 -23.91 1.94
CA ASP A 186 3.76 -24.60 0.80
C ASP A 186 2.21 -24.58 0.86
N THR A 187 1.64 -23.75 1.75
CA THR A 187 0.19 -23.57 1.87
C THR A 187 -0.39 -22.90 0.61
N GLU A 188 -1.41 -23.51 0.04
CA GLU A 188 -2.20 -22.91 -1.05
C GLU A 188 -3.15 -21.84 -0.49
N ILE A 189 -2.95 -20.59 -0.91
CA ILE A 189 -3.85 -19.47 -0.62
C ILE A 189 -4.51 -19.06 -1.94
N PRO A 190 -5.85 -18.95 -1.99
CA PRO A 190 -6.56 -18.56 -3.21
C PRO A 190 -6.14 -17.16 -3.65
N SER A 191 -6.07 -16.96 -4.97
CA SER A 191 -5.80 -15.65 -5.55
C SER A 191 -6.85 -14.62 -5.11
N PRO A 192 -6.45 -13.35 -4.92
CA PRO A 192 -7.35 -12.29 -4.49
C PRO A 192 -8.47 -12.07 -5.50
N LYS A 193 -9.69 -11.88 -4.98
CA LYS A 193 -10.86 -11.52 -5.79
C LYS A 193 -11.01 -9.99 -5.85
N PRO A 194 -11.69 -9.46 -6.89
CA PRO A 194 -12.08 -8.05 -6.91
C PRO A 194 -12.96 -7.73 -5.70
N THR A 195 -12.65 -6.63 -5.01
CA THR A 195 -13.49 -6.08 -3.96
C THR A 195 -14.55 -5.18 -4.57
N ASN A 196 -15.79 -5.25 -4.07
CA ASN A 196 -16.87 -4.36 -4.45
C ASN A 196 -17.43 -3.69 -3.18
N PRO A 197 -17.44 -2.35 -3.09
CA PRO A 197 -18.09 -1.68 -1.98
C PRO A 197 -19.58 -2.04 -1.99
N ASN A 198 -20.12 -2.38 -0.81
CA ASN A 198 -21.55 -2.67 -0.62
C ASN A 198 -22.44 -1.40 -0.65
N TRP A 199 -21.82 -0.23 -0.71
CA TRP A 199 -22.48 1.07 -0.73
C TRP A 199 -22.42 1.68 -2.13
N ASN A 200 -23.43 2.51 -2.45
CA ASN A 200 -23.57 3.12 -3.77
C ASN A 200 -22.49 4.20 -3.98
N TRP A 201 -21.33 3.79 -4.50
CA TRP A 201 -20.27 4.70 -4.91
C TRP A 201 -20.71 5.50 -6.13
N LYS A 202 -20.60 6.81 -6.03
CA LYS A 202 -20.70 7.71 -7.17
C LYS A 202 -19.30 8.18 -7.52
N HIS A 203 -18.99 8.23 -8.81
CA HIS A 203 -17.79 8.88 -9.28
C HIS A 203 -17.77 10.33 -8.76
N THR A 204 -16.60 10.76 -8.29
CA THR A 204 -16.38 12.13 -7.82
C THR A 204 -15.50 12.84 -8.82
N ASP A 205 -15.90 14.06 -9.20
CA ASP A 205 -15.14 14.87 -10.14
C ASP A 205 -13.72 15.19 -9.60
N MET A 206 -12.76 15.26 -10.51
CA MET A 206 -11.40 15.72 -10.22
C MET A 206 -11.43 17.20 -9.82
N LEU A 207 -10.55 17.60 -8.90
CA LEU A 207 -10.36 19.02 -8.60
C LEU A 207 -9.75 19.78 -9.78
N GLY A 208 -10.02 21.08 -9.86
CA GLY A 208 -9.41 21.97 -10.84
C GLY A 208 -7.96 22.33 -10.49
N ASP A 209 -7.18 22.76 -11.50
CA ASP A 209 -5.73 22.99 -11.39
C ASP A 209 -5.33 23.95 -10.25
N SER A 210 -6.12 25.00 -9.99
CA SER A 210 -5.82 25.95 -8.90
C SER A 210 -5.89 25.33 -7.51
N ASP A 211 -6.80 24.37 -7.30
CA ASP A 211 -6.99 23.70 -6.01
C ASP A 211 -5.91 22.62 -5.80
N ILE A 212 -5.40 22.05 -6.89
CA ILE A 212 -4.32 21.07 -6.89
C ILE A 212 -3.03 21.71 -6.35
N ASP A 213 -2.66 22.89 -6.82
CA ASP A 213 -1.44 23.59 -6.38
C ASP A 213 -1.47 23.87 -4.86
N GLU A 214 -2.63 24.23 -4.32
CA GLU A 214 -2.77 24.45 -2.88
C GLU A 214 -2.62 23.15 -2.07
N LEU A 215 -3.12 22.02 -2.58
CA LEU A 215 -3.03 20.72 -1.91
C LEU A 215 -1.60 20.17 -1.81
N TRP A 216 -0.72 20.59 -2.72
CA TRP A 216 0.70 20.23 -2.74
C TRP A 216 1.60 21.34 -2.20
N LYS A 217 1.01 22.44 -1.70
CA LYS A 217 1.75 23.50 -1.03
C LYS A 217 2.52 22.93 0.16
N ASP A 218 3.78 23.36 0.31
CA ASP A 218 4.70 22.90 1.35
C ASP A 218 5.06 21.41 1.27
N PHE A 219 4.89 20.78 0.08
CA PHE A 219 5.44 19.47 -0.19
C PHE A 219 6.96 19.48 -0.05
N ARG A 220 7.50 18.49 0.65
CA ARG A 220 8.93 18.28 0.83
C ARG A 220 9.27 16.81 0.69
N MET A 221 10.33 16.52 -0.06
CA MET A 221 10.91 15.18 -0.14
C MET A 221 12.13 15.12 0.80
N ASP A 222 11.97 14.50 1.96
CA ASP A 222 13.06 14.32 2.92
C ASP A 222 14.01 13.19 2.48
N SER A 223 13.46 12.17 1.81
CA SER A 223 14.17 11.07 1.17
C SER A 223 13.23 10.31 0.23
N PRO A 224 13.73 9.50 -0.72
CA PRO A 224 12.86 8.59 -1.46
C PRO A 224 11.97 7.77 -0.51
N GLY A 225 10.66 7.80 -0.74
CA GLY A 225 9.65 7.14 0.10
C GLY A 225 9.35 7.81 1.43
N ASP A 226 9.92 8.98 1.70
CA ASP A 226 9.70 9.77 2.90
C ASP A 226 9.49 11.23 2.49
N TRP A 227 8.23 11.59 2.35
CA TRP A 227 7.81 12.93 1.96
C TRP A 227 6.73 13.44 2.92
N SER A 228 6.70 14.75 3.06
CA SER A 228 5.86 15.46 4.01
C SER A 228 5.15 16.63 3.34
N ILE A 229 4.02 17.01 3.93
CA ILE A 229 3.30 18.23 3.57
C ILE A 229 3.08 18.99 4.87
N ARG A 230 3.52 20.25 4.91
CA ARG A 230 3.50 21.09 6.12
C ARG A 230 4.21 20.42 7.32
N GLY A 231 5.31 19.69 7.04
CA GLY A 231 6.13 19.02 8.06
C GLY A 231 5.54 17.74 8.64
N GLU A 232 4.35 17.32 8.18
CA GLU A 232 3.76 16.04 8.57
C GLU A 232 4.05 14.99 7.50
N ARG A 233 4.72 13.88 7.88
CA ARG A 233 5.00 12.76 6.99
C ARG A 233 3.69 12.15 6.48
N LYS A 234 3.58 11.95 5.18
CA LYS A 234 2.38 11.46 4.52
C LYS A 234 2.60 10.09 3.89
N MET A 235 1.51 9.38 3.69
CA MET A 235 1.43 8.19 2.85
C MET A 235 0.10 8.14 2.09
N PHE A 236 0.06 7.35 1.03
CA PHE A 236 -1.15 7.00 0.31
C PHE A 236 -1.55 5.55 0.60
N LEU A 237 -2.81 5.34 0.98
CA LEU A 237 -3.39 4.02 1.20
C LEU A 237 -4.59 3.82 0.28
N HIS A 238 -4.54 2.80 -0.57
CA HIS A 238 -5.64 2.47 -1.46
C HIS A 238 -6.88 2.03 -0.68
N ARG A 239 -8.06 2.35 -1.21
CA ARG A 239 -9.35 1.92 -0.65
C ARG A 239 -9.48 0.40 -0.60
N ASP A 240 -8.96 -0.30 -1.60
CA ASP A 240 -9.00 -1.77 -1.66
C ASP A 240 -8.39 -2.42 -0.40
N LEU A 241 -7.31 -1.84 0.16
CA LEU A 241 -6.74 -2.28 1.43
C LEU A 241 -7.76 -2.20 2.57
N PHE A 242 -8.50 -1.10 2.67
CA PHE A 242 -9.51 -0.91 3.72
C PHE A 242 -10.71 -1.84 3.56
N LEU A 243 -11.15 -2.09 2.33
CA LEU A 243 -12.25 -3.05 2.06
C LEU A 243 -11.86 -4.46 2.49
N ARG A 244 -10.65 -4.92 2.12
CA ARG A 244 -10.14 -6.24 2.56
C ARG A 244 -9.93 -6.30 4.07
N PHE A 245 -9.46 -5.21 4.66
CA PHE A 245 -9.28 -5.12 6.11
C PHE A 245 -10.61 -5.22 6.85
N GLU A 246 -11.65 -4.55 6.35
CA GLU A 246 -13.01 -4.65 6.87
C GLU A 246 -13.51 -6.11 6.82
N ASP A 247 -13.40 -6.77 5.66
CA ASP A 247 -13.80 -8.18 5.49
C ASP A 247 -13.08 -9.12 6.47
N TYR A 248 -11.79 -8.89 6.74
CA TYR A 248 -11.04 -9.66 7.74
C TYR A 248 -11.42 -9.36 9.18
N CYS A 249 -12.00 -8.20 9.46
CA CYS A 249 -12.39 -7.80 10.82
C CYS A 249 -13.83 -8.20 11.16
N ILE A 250 -14.76 -8.15 10.21
CA ILE A 250 -16.19 -8.40 10.42
C ILE A 250 -16.47 -9.65 11.28
N PRO A 251 -15.91 -10.85 10.97
CA PRO A 251 -16.23 -12.06 11.75
C PRO A 251 -15.93 -11.93 13.25
N TYR A 252 -14.91 -11.17 13.60
CA TYR A 252 -14.47 -11.01 14.99
C TYR A 252 -15.24 -9.93 15.74
N VAL A 253 -15.79 -8.95 15.02
CA VAL A 253 -16.66 -7.93 15.61
C VAL A 253 -18.01 -8.54 15.96
N ASP A 254 -18.52 -9.44 15.12
CA ASP A 254 -19.79 -10.13 15.37
C ASP A 254 -19.68 -11.10 16.56
N ASP A 255 -18.55 -11.80 16.70
CA ASP A 255 -18.27 -12.64 17.87
C ASP A 255 -18.29 -11.87 19.21
N ILE A 256 -17.81 -10.62 19.22
CA ILE A 256 -17.86 -9.76 20.41
C ILE A 256 -19.32 -9.47 20.80
N LYS A 257 -20.16 -9.11 19.83
CA LYS A 257 -21.59 -8.82 20.07
C LYS A 257 -22.34 -10.06 20.56
N GLU A 258 -22.04 -11.24 20.00
CA GLU A 258 -22.64 -12.50 20.46
C GLU A 258 -22.19 -12.88 21.88
N GLY A 259 -20.92 -12.66 22.21
CA GLY A 259 -20.38 -12.89 23.56
C GLY A 259 -21.04 -12.00 24.61
N GLU A 260 -21.27 -10.72 24.31
CA GLU A 260 -21.96 -9.79 25.20
C GLU A 260 -23.46 -10.12 25.35
N ALA A 261 -24.12 -10.53 24.26
CA ALA A 261 -25.51 -10.99 24.29
C ALA A 261 -25.70 -12.28 25.11
N ARG A 262 -24.76 -13.23 25.02
CA ARG A 262 -24.79 -14.46 25.84
C ARG A 262 -24.50 -14.19 27.32
N THR A 263 -23.60 -13.25 27.62
CA THR A 263 -23.26 -12.87 29.01
C THR A 263 -24.42 -12.16 29.71
N THR A 264 -25.26 -11.42 28.96
CA THR A 264 -26.45 -10.76 29.50
C THR A 264 -27.65 -11.71 29.67
N LEU A 265 -27.78 -12.75 28.84
CA LEU A 265 -28.80 -13.79 29.04
C LEU A 265 -28.49 -14.78 30.18
N GLY A 266 -27.22 -15.03 30.49
CA GLY A 266 -26.81 -15.91 31.60
C GLY A 266 -26.88 -15.31 33.00
N ARG A 267 -27.39 -14.08 33.14
CA ARG A 267 -27.52 -13.34 34.41
C ARG A 267 -28.97 -13.08 34.85
N ARG A 268 -29.94 -13.83 34.34
CA ARG A 268 -31.34 -13.77 34.79
C ARG A 268 -31.77 -15.03 35.51
#